data_AF-A0AAV1D1Y6-F1
#
_entry.id   AF-A0AAV1D1Y6-F1
#
_cell.length_a   1.000
_cell.length_b   1.000
_cell.length_c   1.000
_cell.angle_alpha   90.00
_cell.angle_beta   90.00
_cell.angle_gamma   90.00
#
_symmetry.space_group_name_H-M   'P 1'
#
loop_
_entity.id
_entity.type
_entity.pdbx_description
1 polymer ?
#
loop_
_entity_poly.entity_id
_entity_poly.type
_entity_poly.pdbx_seq_one_letter_code
_entity_poly.pdbx_strand_id
1 'polypeptide(L)'
;MVAGKCLNRGESLAMNTTTRSLIVMNYFPDYPSIIGACRENSAPLMDMLNTCYEAAGKRWPNFIVVDFYKKSDGGGAPEAVDKANGQLICARPDILSCRVIQGGGVRTEL
;
A
#
# COMPACT_ATOMS: atom_id res chain seq x y z
N MET A 1 -15.35 -5.56 -1.45
CA MET A 1 -14.78 -4.20 -1.30
C MET A 1 -15.89 -3.17 -1.46
N VAL A 2 -15.82 -2.03 -0.76
CA VAL A 2 -16.81 -0.95 -0.89
C VAL A 2 -16.06 0.36 -1.10
N ALA A 3 -16.29 1.02 -2.23
CA ALA A 3 -15.61 2.26 -2.57
C ALA A 3 -15.72 3.30 -1.44
N GLY A 4 -14.59 3.92 -1.08
CA GLY A 4 -14.51 4.93 -0.03
C GLY A 4 -14.69 4.42 1.40
N LYS A 5 -14.75 3.09 1.64
CA LYS A 5 -14.83 2.52 2.98
C LYS A 5 -13.75 1.46 3.21
N CYS A 6 -12.89 1.70 4.20
CA CYS A 6 -11.96 0.70 4.72
C CYS A 6 -12.56 0.07 5.98
N LEU A 7 -13.12 -1.12 5.85
CA LEU A 7 -13.82 -1.81 6.94
C LEU A 7 -12.84 -2.59 7.82
N ASN A 8 -13.06 -2.57 9.13
CA ASN A 8 -12.32 -3.40 10.07
C ASN A 8 -12.91 -4.83 10.10
N ARG A 9 -12.06 -5.87 10.15
CA ARG A 9 -12.54 -7.23 10.39
C ARG A 9 -12.87 -7.42 11.88
N GLY A 10 -13.87 -8.24 12.20
CA GLY A 10 -14.38 -8.39 13.57
C GLY A 10 -13.36 -8.94 14.57
N GLU A 11 -12.41 -9.74 14.10
CA GLU A 11 -11.32 -10.28 14.90
C GLU A 11 -10.15 -9.30 15.10
N SER A 12 -10.15 -8.17 14.38
CA SER A 12 -9.11 -7.15 14.49
C SER A 12 -9.51 -6.07 15.49
N LEU A 13 -8.51 -5.49 16.17
CA LEU A 13 -8.71 -4.27 16.96
C LEU A 13 -9.20 -3.13 16.06
N ALA A 14 -9.73 -2.07 16.67
CA ALA A 14 -10.17 -0.89 15.94
C ALA A 14 -9.07 -0.38 14.98
N MET A 15 -9.45 0.01 13.76
CA MET A 15 -8.52 0.32 12.66
C MET A 15 -7.49 1.41 13.02
N ASN A 16 -7.87 2.36 13.89
CA ASN A 16 -7.01 3.45 14.38
C ASN A 16 -6.15 3.09 15.61
N THR A 17 -6.10 1.82 16.03
CA THR A 17 -5.29 1.38 17.18
C THR A 17 -3.80 1.53 16.89
N THR A 18 -3.11 2.42 17.62
CA THR A 18 -1.70 2.75 17.41
C THR A 18 -0.72 1.79 18.10
N THR A 19 -1.19 0.89 18.98
CA THR A 19 -0.34 -0.08 19.69
C THR A 19 0.11 -1.26 18.84
N ARG A 20 -0.30 -1.33 17.57
CA ARG A 20 0.03 -2.40 16.64
C ARG A 20 0.85 -1.85 15.49
N SER A 21 1.96 -2.53 15.19
CA SER A 21 2.85 -2.16 14.10
C SER A 21 2.33 -2.62 12.74
N LEU A 22 1.57 -3.71 12.69
CA LEU A 22 1.05 -4.28 11.44
C LEU A 22 -0.28 -3.61 11.05
N ILE A 23 -0.36 -3.12 9.81
CA ILE A 23 -1.56 -2.57 9.20
C ILE A 23 -1.75 -3.27 7.86
N VAL A 24 -2.74 -4.17 7.83
CA VAL A 24 -3.05 -4.99 6.65
C VAL A 24 -4.19 -4.34 5.87
N MET A 25 -4.02 -4.20 4.56
CA MET A 25 -5.08 -3.85 3.63
C MET A 25 -5.40 -5.04 2.73
N ASN A 26 -6.56 -5.66 2.95
CA ASN A 26 -7.09 -6.68 2.04
C ASN A 26 -7.95 -6.02 0.96
N TYR A 27 -7.52 -6.11 -0.29
CA TYR A 27 -8.19 -5.51 -1.45
C TYR A 27 -8.41 -6.55 -2.56
N PHE A 28 -9.47 -7.34 -2.42
CA PHE A 28 -9.92 -8.29 -3.43
C PHE A 28 -11.42 -8.61 -3.28
N PRO A 29 -12.09 -9.07 -4.36
CA PRO A 29 -13.44 -9.64 -4.28
C PRO A 29 -13.44 -11.02 -3.61
N ASP A 30 -14.59 -11.47 -3.11
CA ASP A 30 -14.73 -12.78 -2.47
C ASP A 30 -14.60 -13.96 -3.44
N TYR A 31 -14.81 -13.72 -4.74
CA TYR A 31 -14.65 -14.73 -5.79
C TYR A 31 -13.41 -14.43 -6.62
N PRO A 32 -12.57 -15.44 -6.93
CA PRO A 32 -11.38 -15.23 -7.73
C PRO A 32 -11.77 -14.83 -9.15
N SER A 33 -11.22 -13.72 -9.65
CA SER A 33 -11.49 -13.25 -11.02
C SER A 33 -10.28 -12.57 -11.62
N ILE A 34 -9.70 -13.16 -12.66
CA ILE A 34 -8.54 -12.59 -13.37
C ILE A 34 -8.88 -11.22 -13.99
N ILE A 35 -10.07 -11.09 -14.57
CA ILE A 35 -10.55 -9.83 -15.15
C ILE A 35 -10.83 -8.82 -14.04
N GLY A 36 -11.41 -9.27 -12.92
CA GLY A 36 -11.62 -8.46 -11.73
C GLY A 36 -10.30 -7.91 -11.19
N ALA A 37 -9.30 -8.77 -10.97
CA ALA A 37 -7.97 -8.37 -10.51
C ALA A 37 -7.29 -7.35 -11.44
N CYS A 38 -7.51 -7.45 -12.76
CA CYS A 38 -7.03 -6.44 -13.72
C CYS A 38 -7.75 -5.08 -13.59
N ARG A 39 -9.03 -5.05 -13.20
CA ARG A 39 -9.71 -3.78 -12.93
C ARG A 39 -9.33 -3.21 -11.58
N GLU A 40 -9.25 -4.06 -10.58
CA GLU A 40 -9.05 -3.68 -9.19
C GLU A 40 -7.61 -3.28 -8.90
N ASN A 41 -6.61 -3.96 -9.46
CA ASN A 41 -5.20 -3.59 -9.34
C ASN A 41 -4.83 -2.42 -10.27
N SER A 42 -5.57 -1.32 -10.22
CA SER A 42 -5.33 -0.09 -10.98
C SER A 42 -5.64 1.10 -10.07
N ALA A 43 -6.14 2.23 -10.59
CA ALA A 43 -6.61 3.36 -9.80
C ALA A 43 -7.47 3.01 -8.55
N PRO A 44 -8.42 2.05 -8.58
CA PRO A 44 -9.22 1.68 -7.40
C PRO A 44 -8.40 1.18 -6.20
N LEU A 45 -7.32 0.43 -6.45
CA LEU A 45 -6.40 0.00 -5.38
C LEU A 45 -5.73 1.21 -4.72
N MET A 46 -5.35 2.21 -5.50
CA MET A 46 -4.72 3.44 -4.99
C MET A 46 -5.71 4.30 -4.20
N ASP A 47 -6.96 4.39 -4.67
CA ASP A 47 -8.05 5.07 -3.94
C ASP A 47 -8.32 4.38 -2.60
N MET A 48 -8.33 3.05 -2.58
CA MET A 48 -8.48 2.31 -1.34
C MET A 48 -7.28 2.47 -0.41
N LEU A 49 -6.06 2.51 -0.94
CA LEU A 49 -4.86 2.75 -0.15
C LEU A 49 -4.97 4.07 0.64
N ASN A 50 -5.41 5.16 -0.02
CA ASN A 50 -5.64 6.44 0.65
C ASN A 50 -6.82 6.37 1.63
N THR A 51 -7.91 5.70 1.25
CA THR A 51 -9.08 5.51 2.12
C THR A 51 -8.71 4.78 3.42
N CYS A 52 -7.91 3.72 3.32
CA CYS A 52 -7.44 2.95 4.46
C CYS A 52 -6.41 3.73 5.30
N TYR A 53 -5.56 4.56 4.69
CA TYR A 53 -4.69 5.48 5.43
C TYR A 53 -5.48 6.41 6.36
N GLU A 54 -6.57 7.01 5.85
CA GLU A 54 -7.47 7.85 6.64
C GLU A 54 -8.12 7.05 7.78
N ALA A 55 -8.70 5.90 7.48
CA ALA A 55 -9.37 5.04 8.46
C ALA A 55 -8.42 4.47 9.53
N ALA A 56 -7.15 4.25 9.19
CA ALA A 56 -6.11 3.74 10.09
C ALA A 56 -5.48 4.81 10.99
N GLY A 57 -6.05 6.01 11.03
CA GLY A 57 -5.54 7.11 11.85
C GLY A 57 -4.25 7.68 11.28
N LYS A 58 -4.22 7.94 9.97
CA LYS A 58 -3.06 8.50 9.24
C LYS A 58 -1.84 7.60 9.26
N ARG A 59 -2.06 6.28 9.18
CA ARG A 59 -0.98 5.29 9.11
C ARG A 59 -1.11 4.49 7.83
N TRP A 60 -0.02 4.42 7.08
CA TRP A 60 0.00 3.70 5.81
C TRP A 60 -0.01 2.19 6.04
N PRO A 61 -0.79 1.42 5.25
CA PRO A 61 -0.68 -0.03 5.24
C PRO A 61 0.76 -0.45 4.95
N ASN A 62 1.27 -1.42 5.71
CA ASN A 62 2.60 -2.02 5.49
C ASN A 62 2.50 -3.48 5.02
N PHE A 63 1.29 -3.97 4.79
CA PHE A 63 1.02 -5.22 4.09
C PHE A 63 -0.23 -5.05 3.22
N ILE A 64 -0.07 -5.21 1.90
CA ILE A 64 -1.14 -5.03 0.92
C ILE A 64 -1.41 -6.36 0.25
N VAL A 65 -2.67 -6.83 0.35
CA VAL A 65 -3.10 -8.12 -0.20
C VAL A 65 -4.06 -7.87 -1.36
N VAL A 66 -3.76 -8.49 -2.49
CA VAL A 66 -4.61 -8.51 -3.70
C VAL A 66 -4.82 -9.96 -4.15
N ASP A 67 -5.84 -10.22 -4.98
CA ASP A 67 -6.21 -11.56 -5.46
C ASP A 67 -5.14 -12.18 -6.38
N PHE A 68 -5.09 -11.73 -7.63
CA PHE A 68 -4.07 -12.10 -8.60
C PHE A 68 -3.19 -10.91 -8.90
N TYR A 69 -1.86 -11.10 -8.95
CA TYR A 69 -0.97 -10.06 -9.44
C TYR A 69 -1.29 -9.69 -10.89
N LYS A 70 -1.66 -8.43 -11.12
CA LYS A 70 -1.89 -7.82 -12.44
C LYS A 70 -1.42 -6.38 -12.43
N LYS A 71 -0.72 -5.99 -13.50
CA LYS A 71 -0.22 -4.62 -13.70
C LYS A 71 -1.28 -3.66 -14.26
N SER A 72 -2.38 -4.18 -14.80
CA SER A 72 -3.56 -3.40 -15.22
C SER A 72 -3.22 -2.22 -16.12
N ASP A 73 -3.36 -0.99 -15.64
CA ASP A 73 -3.05 0.29 -16.29
C ASP A 73 -1.55 0.63 -16.35
N GLY A 74 -0.69 -0.24 -15.82
CA GLY A 74 0.76 -0.07 -15.73
C GLY A 74 1.27 0.08 -14.30
N GLY A 75 0.38 0.24 -13.31
CA GLY A 75 0.72 0.66 -11.95
C GLY A 75 -0.12 -0.01 -10.83
N GLY A 76 -0.48 -1.28 -10.96
CA GLY A 76 -1.27 -1.98 -9.92
C GLY A 76 -0.57 -2.20 -8.56
N ALA A 77 -0.51 -3.45 -8.11
CA ALA A 77 0.05 -3.78 -6.79
C ALA A 77 1.47 -3.21 -6.51
N PRO A 78 2.41 -3.16 -7.49
CA PRO A 78 3.72 -2.54 -7.26
C PRO A 78 3.65 -1.06 -6.91
N GLU A 79 2.85 -0.26 -7.62
CA GLU A 79 2.73 1.19 -7.35
C GLU A 79 2.15 1.44 -5.96
N ALA A 80 1.17 0.63 -5.55
CA ALA A 80 0.59 0.72 -4.21
C ALA A 80 1.64 0.45 -3.12
N VAL A 81 2.51 -0.54 -3.33
CA VAL A 81 3.63 -0.85 -2.43
C VAL A 81 4.66 0.28 -2.44
N ASP A 82 5.02 0.78 -3.60
CA ASP A 82 6.02 1.84 -3.76
C ASP A 82 5.57 3.16 -3.10
N LYS A 83 4.29 3.53 -3.26
CA LYS A 83 3.65 4.64 -2.55
C LYS A 83 3.65 4.45 -1.04
N ALA A 84 3.20 3.29 -0.56
CA ALA A 84 3.17 2.99 0.88
C ALA A 84 4.58 3.07 1.49
N ASN A 85 5.57 2.48 0.81
CA ASN A 85 6.96 2.51 1.24
C ASN A 85 7.57 3.91 1.21
N GLY A 86 7.32 4.70 0.17
CA GLY A 86 7.77 6.10 0.10
C GLY A 86 7.31 6.90 1.30
N GLN A 87 6.07 6.68 1.71
CA GLN A 87 5.50 7.35 2.88
C GLN A 87 6.07 6.81 4.20
N LEU A 88 6.15 5.49 4.36
CA LEU A 88 6.62 4.83 5.59
C LEU A 88 8.11 5.05 5.86
N ILE A 89 8.94 5.08 4.82
CA ILE A 89 10.40 5.10 4.95
C ILE A 89 10.94 6.52 4.95
N CYS A 90 10.40 7.40 4.10
CA CYS A 90 11.01 8.72 3.87
C CYS A 90 9.99 9.87 3.75
N ALA A 91 8.71 9.63 4.08
CA ALA A 91 7.63 10.61 3.99
C ALA A 91 7.53 11.30 2.60
N ARG A 92 7.66 10.50 1.53
CA ARG A 92 7.55 10.97 0.14
C ARG A 92 6.39 10.30 -0.60
N PRO A 93 5.91 10.88 -1.72
CA PRO A 93 4.81 10.31 -2.50
C PRO A 93 5.08 8.88 -3.00
N ASP A 94 6.35 8.54 -3.23
CA ASP A 94 6.79 7.28 -3.79
C ASP A 94 8.20 6.88 -3.31
N ILE A 95 8.52 5.59 -3.23
CA ILE A 95 9.83 5.08 -2.78
C ILE A 95 10.97 5.56 -3.68
N LEU A 96 10.74 5.72 -4.99
CA LEU A 96 11.76 6.22 -5.92
C LEU A 96 12.10 7.70 -5.66
N SER A 97 11.23 8.42 -4.98
CA SER A 97 11.46 9.81 -4.58
C SER A 97 12.16 9.95 -3.21
N CYS A 98 12.44 8.84 -2.54
CA CYS A 98 13.36 8.85 -1.40
C CYS A 98 14.76 9.24 -1.88
N ARG A 99 15.37 10.23 -1.23
CA ARG A 99 16.76 10.55 -1.51
C ARG A 99 17.62 9.38 -1.03
N VAL A 100 18.41 8.82 -1.94
CA VAL A 100 19.62 8.09 -1.51
C VAL A 100 20.44 9.11 -0.72
N ILE A 101 20.96 8.72 0.45
CA ILE A 101 21.93 9.55 1.15
C ILE A 101 23.15 9.68 0.22
N GLN A 102 23.24 10.77 -0.54
CA GLN A 102 24.43 11.14 -1.30
C GLN A 102 25.48 11.68 -0.32
N GLY A 103 25.98 10.81 0.56
CA GLY A 103 26.84 11.17 1.68
C GLY A 103 27.61 10.01 2.30
N GLY A 104 27.74 8.89 1.60
CA GLY A 104 28.69 7.82 1.93
C GLY A 104 29.71 7.72 0.80
N GLY A 105 30.76 8.54 0.85
CA GLY A 105 31.89 8.39 -0.05
C GLY A 105 32.45 6.98 0.07
N VAL A 106 32.32 6.20 -1.00
CA VAL A 106 33.23 5.08 -1.23
C VAL A 106 34.59 5.72 -1.44
N ARG A 107 35.45 5.67 -0.42
CA ARG A 107 36.90 5.73 -0.65
C ARG A 107 37.24 4.49 -1.45
N THR A 108 37.36 4.64 -2.76
CA THR A 108 38.26 3.81 -3.55
C THR A 108 39.67 4.21 -3.15
N GLU A 109 40.24 3.48 -2.19
CA GLU A 109 41.68 3.36 -2.03
C GLU A 109 42.01 1.87 -2.03
N LEU A 110 42.95 1.53 -2.94
CA LEU A 110 43.51 0.23 -3.33
C LEU A 110 42.69 -0.59 -4.33
#